data_AF-A0A942GQL2-F1
#
_entry.id   AF-A0A942GQL2-F1
#
_cell.length_a   1.000
_cell.length_b   1.000
_cell.length_c   1.000
_cell.angle_alpha   90.00
_cell.angle_beta   90.00
_cell.angle_gamma   90.00
#
_symmetry.space_group_name_H-M   'P 1'
#
loop_
_entity.id
_entity.type
_entity.pdbx_description
1 polymer ?
#
loop_
_entity_poly.entity_id
_entity_poly.type
_entity_poly.pdbx_seq_one_letter_code
_entity_poly.pdbx_strand_id
1 'polypeptide(L)'
;ALQFGSVLAALLFSLLAVVSQQLNRLPLPVKDDRAALSWSLVTICRTFLLVAAGGALVAALPSTPYFAGGTALFRGVKLVHVLPLVVLVPLAISRIFYCQSPGWTLARLIHVIGSFFSRPLLLSYLAAFLTLATIGLFYVARTGNVPGVPVLALELRLRELLESLLVVRPRFKEFLFAYPAALLGLALLAKGSRSVITTALVVIGSIAPVSMANTFMHFTTPTAFYSALFRSFNGLWTGVAVGLILYGALILLTRFWENKVKIS
;
A
#
# COMPACT_ATOMS: atom_id res chain seq x y z
N ALA A 1 4.19 23.02 15.70
CA ALA A 1 5.43 22.25 15.46
C ALA A 1 5.24 20.75 15.57
N LEU A 2 4.76 20.22 16.72
CA LEU A 2 4.65 18.77 16.97
C LEU A 2 3.70 18.02 16.00
N GLN A 3 2.54 18.60 15.65
CA GLN A 3 1.66 18.04 14.61
C GLN A 3 2.37 17.89 13.26
N PHE A 4 3.08 18.92 12.83
CA PHE A 4 3.79 18.91 11.56
C PHE A 4 4.89 17.85 11.55
N GLY A 5 5.61 17.68 12.67
CA GLY A 5 6.60 16.61 12.85
C GLY A 5 5.99 15.21 12.75
N SER A 6 4.83 14.97 13.38
CA SER A 6 4.14 13.67 13.29
C SER A 6 3.63 13.34 11.88
N VAL A 7 3.12 14.34 11.16
CA VAL A 7 2.69 14.24 9.76
C VAL A 7 3.89 13.93 8.85
N LEU A 8 4.99 14.65 9.03
CA LEU A 8 6.22 14.45 8.28
C LEU A 8 6.82 13.07 8.55
N ALA A 9 6.84 12.62 9.80
CA ALA A 9 7.30 11.29 10.16
C ALA A 9 6.41 10.20 9.51
N ALA A 10 5.08 10.32 9.57
CA ALA A 10 4.19 9.36 8.91
C ALA A 10 4.40 9.28 7.38
N LEU A 11 4.61 10.43 6.74
CA LEU A 11 4.98 10.52 5.32
C LEU A 11 6.32 9.82 5.04
N LEU A 12 7.36 10.14 5.81
CA LEU A 12 8.70 9.62 5.60
C LEU A 12 8.77 8.11 5.85
N PHE A 13 8.15 7.60 6.92
CA PHE A 13 8.17 6.17 7.23
C PHE A 13 7.37 5.34 6.22
N SER A 14 6.23 5.82 5.74
CA SER A 14 5.46 5.11 4.71
C SER A 14 6.22 5.07 3.38
N LEU A 15 6.83 6.19 2.95
CA LEU A 15 7.70 6.24 1.77
C LEU A 15 8.93 5.35 1.93
N LEU A 16 9.63 5.45 3.06
CA LEU A 16 10.83 4.68 3.35
C LEU A 16 10.54 3.18 3.35
N ALA A 17 9.43 2.74 3.96
CA ALA A 17 9.06 1.33 4.01
C ALA A 17 8.80 0.76 2.61
N VAL A 18 8.09 1.49 1.74
CA VAL A 18 7.82 1.05 0.37
C VAL A 18 9.11 1.08 -0.47
N VAL A 19 9.84 2.19 -0.47
CA VAL A 19 11.06 2.31 -1.27
C VAL A 19 12.11 1.28 -0.83
N SER A 20 12.43 1.23 0.47
CA SER A 20 13.49 0.36 0.98
C SER A 20 13.18 -1.13 0.88
N GLN A 21 11.92 -1.54 1.07
CA GLN A 21 11.57 -2.96 1.06
C GLN A 21 11.05 -3.43 -0.29
N GLN A 22 10.17 -2.68 -0.94
CA GLN A 22 9.50 -3.13 -2.17
C GLN A 22 10.27 -2.73 -3.45
N LEU A 23 10.94 -1.57 -3.47
CA LEU A 23 11.61 -1.06 -4.67
C LEU A 23 13.13 -1.25 -4.68
N ASN A 24 13.78 -1.42 -3.51
CA ASN A 24 15.24 -1.55 -3.42
C ASN A 24 15.70 -3.01 -3.37
N ARG A 25 14.90 -3.90 -2.79
CA ARG A 25 15.24 -5.30 -2.59
C ARG A 25 14.66 -6.19 -3.69
N LEU A 26 14.61 -5.67 -4.93
CA LEU A 26 14.12 -6.43 -6.07
C LEU A 26 14.94 -7.72 -6.20
N PRO A 27 14.28 -8.90 -6.18
CA PRO A 27 14.99 -10.16 -6.25
C PRO A 27 15.48 -10.39 -7.68
N LEU A 28 16.48 -11.25 -7.82
CA LEU A 28 16.75 -11.86 -9.11
C LEU A 28 15.53 -12.69 -9.52
N PRO A 29 15.18 -12.74 -10.81
CA PRO A 29 13.98 -13.42 -11.27
C PRO A 29 14.05 -14.92 -10.91
N VAL A 30 13.08 -15.39 -10.12
CA VAL A 30 12.98 -16.78 -9.69
C VAL A 30 11.85 -17.47 -10.46
N LYS A 31 12.12 -18.66 -11.01
CA LYS A 31 11.10 -19.45 -11.72
C LYS A 31 10.15 -20.21 -10.78
N ASP A 32 10.60 -20.54 -9.58
CA ASP A 32 9.82 -21.27 -8.58
C ASP A 32 8.75 -20.37 -7.92
N ASP A 33 7.48 -20.80 -8.02
CA ASP A 33 6.33 -20.10 -7.46
C ASP A 33 6.42 -19.99 -5.93
N ARG A 34 7.02 -20.98 -5.25
CA ARG A 34 7.15 -20.99 -3.79
C ARG A 34 8.16 -19.95 -3.31
N ALA A 35 9.29 -19.84 -4.01
CA ALA A 35 10.31 -18.85 -3.73
C ALA A 35 9.82 -17.42 -4.02
N ALA A 36 9.05 -17.22 -5.09
CA ALA A 36 8.42 -15.93 -5.39
C ALA A 36 7.41 -15.53 -4.30
N LEU A 37 6.59 -16.48 -3.83
CA LEU A 37 5.64 -16.25 -2.75
C LEU A 37 6.35 -15.91 -1.42
N SER A 38 7.36 -16.69 -1.04
CA SER A 38 8.07 -16.50 0.23
C SER A 38 8.77 -15.14 0.28
N TRP A 39 9.42 -14.72 -0.81
CA TRP A 39 10.01 -13.40 -0.93
C TRP A 39 8.96 -12.28 -0.78
N SER A 40 7.79 -12.44 -1.40
CA SER A 40 6.69 -11.47 -1.34
C SER A 40 6.15 -11.32 0.07
N LEU A 41 5.91 -12.44 0.77
CA LEU A 41 5.43 -12.45 2.16
C LEU A 41 6.46 -11.80 3.10
N VAL A 42 7.74 -12.16 2.98
CA VAL A 42 8.82 -11.57 3.78
C VAL A 42 8.91 -10.05 3.53
N THR A 43 8.75 -9.61 2.29
CA THR A 43 8.77 -8.19 1.93
C THR A 43 7.60 -7.44 2.55
N ILE A 44 6.37 -7.98 2.48
CA ILE A 44 5.18 -7.40 3.11
C ILE A 44 5.36 -7.29 4.62
N CYS A 45 5.83 -8.36 5.28
CA CYS A 45 6.08 -8.36 6.72
C CYS A 45 7.12 -7.31 7.12
N ARG A 46 8.22 -7.18 6.37
CA ARG A 46 9.23 -6.14 6.63
C ARG A 46 8.68 -4.73 6.43
N THR A 47 7.89 -4.49 5.38
CA THR A 47 7.21 -3.21 5.17
C THR A 47 6.26 -2.89 6.33
N PHE A 48 5.47 -3.86 6.79
CA PHE A 48 4.57 -3.70 7.93
C PHE A 48 5.31 -3.34 9.21
N LEU A 49 6.39 -4.06 9.54
CA LEU A 49 7.18 -3.81 10.75
C LEU A 49 7.83 -2.43 10.74
N LEU A 50 8.35 -1.98 9.59
CA LEU A 50 8.92 -0.64 9.44
C LEU A 50 7.87 0.47 9.65
N VAL A 51 6.67 0.30 9.08
CA VAL A 51 5.59 1.26 9.28
C VAL A 51 5.04 1.20 10.71
N ALA A 52 4.97 0.03 11.33
CA ALA A 52 4.58 -0.11 12.73
C ALA A 52 5.55 0.61 13.66
N ALA A 53 6.86 0.44 13.45
CA ALA A 53 7.89 1.14 14.20
C ALA A 53 7.82 2.66 14.00
N GLY A 54 7.65 3.12 12.75
CA GLY A 54 7.42 4.53 12.44
C GLY A 54 6.15 5.08 13.07
N GLY A 55 5.07 4.29 13.07
CA GLY A 55 3.80 4.61 13.70
C GLY A 55 3.89 4.72 15.23
N ALA A 56 4.67 3.85 15.87
CA ALA A 56 4.96 3.93 17.30
C ALA A 56 5.76 5.20 17.65
N LEU A 57 6.75 5.58 16.82
CA LEU A 57 7.47 6.84 16.97
C LEU A 57 6.55 8.06 16.76
N VAL A 58 5.71 8.03 15.73
CA VAL A 58 4.69 9.06 15.47
C VAL A 58 3.72 9.20 16.65
N ALA A 59 3.33 8.09 17.27
CA ALA A 59 2.46 8.08 18.45
C ALA A 59 3.14 8.64 19.71
N ALA A 60 4.47 8.49 19.83
CA ALA A 60 5.24 8.99 20.97
C ALA A 60 5.54 10.50 20.91
N LEU A 61 5.54 11.10 19.71
CA LEU A 61 5.89 12.51 19.49
C LEU A 61 4.87 13.54 20.05
N PRO A 62 3.54 13.36 19.92
CA PRO A 62 2.55 14.28 20.48
C PRO A 62 2.25 13.93 21.95
N SER A 63 3.21 14.10 22.84
CA SER A 63 3.06 13.92 24.30
C SER A 63 2.43 15.12 25.02
N THR A 64 1.66 15.95 24.31
CA THR A 64 1.03 17.15 24.89
C THR A 64 -0.46 16.89 25.21
N PRO A 65 -0.96 17.32 26.39
CA PRO A 65 -2.33 17.04 26.86
C PRO A 65 -3.44 17.57 25.93
N TYR A 66 -3.12 18.50 25.02
CA TYR A 66 -4.04 19.01 24.00
C TYR A 66 -4.48 17.97 22.96
N PHE A 67 -3.67 16.94 22.67
CA PHE A 67 -4.05 15.85 21.75
C PHE A 67 -4.78 14.71 22.46
N ALA A 68 -4.49 14.51 23.75
CA ALA A 68 -5.12 13.49 24.58
C ALA A 68 -6.63 13.75 24.82
N GLY A 69 -7.07 15.01 24.71
CA GLY A 69 -8.47 15.41 24.92
C GLY A 69 -9.39 15.29 23.69
N GLY A 70 -8.87 14.91 22.52
CA GLY A 70 -9.69 14.74 21.30
C GLY A 70 -10.25 16.02 20.66
N THR A 71 -9.90 17.21 21.17
CA THR A 71 -10.45 18.50 20.74
C THR A 71 -9.77 19.07 19.48
N ALA A 72 -8.59 18.55 19.10
CA ALA A 72 -7.86 18.97 17.90
C ALA A 72 -7.69 17.81 16.90
N LEU A 73 -8.54 17.77 15.87
CA LEU A 73 -8.36 16.90 14.71
C LEU A 73 -7.13 17.35 13.91
N PHE A 74 -6.29 16.41 13.49
CA PHE A 74 -5.15 16.69 12.61
C PHE A 74 -5.64 17.36 11.31
N ARG A 75 -5.17 18.58 11.05
CA ARG A 75 -5.38 19.29 9.77
C ARG A 75 -4.30 18.83 8.79
N GLY A 76 -4.67 18.51 7.54
CA GLY A 76 -3.74 18.03 6.51
C GLY A 76 -3.64 16.51 6.33
N VAL A 77 -4.45 15.73 7.05
CA VAL A 77 -4.52 14.25 6.95
C VAL A 77 -4.76 13.77 5.51
N LYS A 78 -5.52 14.52 4.71
CA LYS A 78 -5.75 14.20 3.30
C LYS A 78 -4.46 14.24 2.48
N LEU A 79 -3.53 15.15 2.79
CA LEU A 79 -2.23 15.22 2.12
C LEU A 79 -1.37 14.00 2.43
N VAL A 80 -1.52 13.39 3.61
CA VAL A 80 -0.74 12.21 3.99
C VAL A 80 -1.13 10.94 3.23
N HIS A 81 -2.37 10.87 2.72
CA HIS A 81 -2.76 9.79 1.81
C HIS A 81 -2.31 10.03 0.37
N VAL A 82 -2.40 11.28 -0.10
CA VAL A 82 -2.18 11.60 -1.51
C VAL A 82 -0.70 11.77 -1.82
N LEU A 83 0.04 12.48 -0.98
CA LEU A 83 1.43 12.85 -1.25
C LEU A 83 2.36 11.64 -1.40
N PRO A 84 2.31 10.60 -0.54
CA PRO A 84 3.14 9.42 -0.73
C PRO A 84 2.83 8.72 -2.04
N LEU A 85 1.54 8.60 -2.42
CA LEU A 85 1.15 7.93 -3.66
C LEU A 85 1.64 8.70 -4.89
N VAL A 86 1.52 10.04 -4.89
CA VAL A 86 2.02 10.91 -5.97
C VAL A 86 3.53 10.74 -6.15
N VAL A 87 4.28 10.51 -5.07
CA VAL A 87 5.72 10.24 -5.14
C VAL A 87 5.99 8.79 -5.54
N LEU A 88 5.27 7.80 -4.99
CA LEU A 88 5.53 6.38 -5.21
C LEU A 88 5.19 5.91 -6.63
N VAL A 89 4.17 6.48 -7.27
CA VAL A 89 3.79 6.14 -8.65
C VAL A 89 4.95 6.32 -9.65
N PRO A 90 5.55 7.51 -9.80
CA PRO A 90 6.68 7.70 -10.73
C PRO A 90 7.92 6.90 -10.30
N LEU A 91 8.13 6.68 -8.99
CA LEU A 91 9.24 5.85 -8.51
C LEU A 91 9.07 4.38 -8.84
N ALA A 92 7.87 3.83 -8.68
CA ALA A 92 7.57 2.46 -9.04
C ALA A 92 7.72 2.27 -10.56
N ILE A 93 7.18 3.19 -11.36
CA ILE A 93 7.32 3.14 -12.83
C ILE A 93 8.79 3.18 -13.24
N SER A 94 9.55 4.18 -12.77
CA SER A 94 10.96 4.32 -13.12
C SER A 94 11.80 3.11 -12.71
N ARG A 95 11.56 2.55 -11.52
CA ARG A 95 12.36 1.45 -10.98
C ARG A 95 12.02 0.10 -11.59
N ILE A 96 10.74 -0.19 -11.79
CA ILE A 96 10.29 -1.48 -12.32
C ILE A 96 10.57 -1.56 -13.82
N PHE A 97 10.36 -0.47 -14.57
CA PHE A 97 10.54 -0.46 -16.02
C PHE A 97 11.93 -0.05 -16.50
N TYR A 98 12.53 0.99 -15.93
CA TYR A 98 13.61 1.72 -16.60
C TYR A 98 14.99 1.61 -15.93
N CYS A 99 15.06 1.51 -14.61
CA CYS A 99 16.33 1.48 -13.90
C CYS A 99 16.43 0.27 -12.98
N GLN A 100 17.33 -0.66 -13.31
CA GLN A 100 17.63 -1.85 -12.50
C GLN A 100 18.85 -1.68 -11.57
N SER A 101 19.59 -0.58 -11.67
CA SER A 101 20.87 -0.40 -10.95
C SER A 101 20.69 -0.25 -9.43
N PRO A 102 21.42 -0.99 -8.58
CA PRO A 102 21.28 -0.89 -7.12
C PRO A 102 21.72 0.49 -6.60
N GLY A 103 20.93 1.06 -5.68
CA GLY A 103 21.28 2.27 -4.91
C GLY A 103 20.32 3.46 -5.09
N TRP A 104 20.09 4.21 -4.00
CA TRP A 104 19.32 5.46 -4.00
C TRP A 104 20.14 6.59 -3.39
N THR A 105 20.06 7.75 -4.03
CA THR A 105 20.60 9.03 -3.56
C THR A 105 19.52 10.08 -3.79
N LEU A 106 19.46 11.14 -2.97
CA LEU A 106 18.50 12.22 -3.14
C LEU A 106 18.58 12.85 -4.55
N ALA A 107 19.79 12.98 -5.09
CA ALA A 107 20.03 13.41 -6.47
C ALA A 107 19.39 12.48 -7.50
N ARG A 108 19.38 11.16 -7.26
CA ARG A 108 18.75 10.17 -8.13
C ARG A 108 17.23 10.24 -8.04
N LEU A 109 16.66 10.54 -6.87
CA LEU A 109 15.23 10.78 -6.71
C LEU A 109 14.79 11.97 -7.57
N ILE A 110 15.52 13.09 -7.48
CA ILE A 110 15.25 14.30 -8.26
C ILE A 110 15.42 14.01 -9.77
N HIS A 111 16.46 13.28 -10.15
CA HIS A 111 16.69 12.89 -11.54
C HIS A 111 15.61 11.95 -12.08
N VAL A 112 15.14 10.99 -11.28
CA VAL A 112 14.05 10.08 -11.65
C VAL A 112 12.75 10.85 -11.84
N ILE A 113 12.43 11.78 -10.95
CA ILE A 113 11.24 12.63 -11.08
C ILE A 113 11.37 13.52 -12.33
N GLY A 114 12.52 14.19 -12.52
CA GLY A 114 12.76 15.02 -13.70
C GLY A 114 12.70 14.23 -15.00
N SER A 115 13.36 13.07 -15.06
CA SER A 115 13.35 12.20 -16.24
C SER A 115 12.00 11.56 -16.53
N PHE A 116 11.11 11.43 -15.54
CA PHE A 116 9.72 11.02 -15.76
C PHE A 116 8.94 12.10 -16.53
N PHE A 117 9.12 13.38 -16.19
CA PHE A 117 8.49 14.50 -16.88
C PHE A 117 9.05 14.76 -18.28
N SER A 118 10.32 14.43 -18.54
CA SER A 118 10.96 14.63 -19.84
C SER A 118 10.69 13.53 -20.88
N ARG A 119 9.92 12.48 -20.54
CA ARG A 119 9.68 11.34 -21.45
C ARG A 119 8.30 11.44 -22.12
N PRO A 120 8.17 11.04 -23.40
CA PRO A 120 6.87 10.95 -24.05
C PRO A 120 6.01 9.94 -23.29
N LEU A 121 4.96 10.43 -22.63
CA LEU A 121 3.99 9.60 -21.94
C LEU A 121 3.25 8.76 -22.99
N LEU A 122 3.62 7.48 -23.14
CA LEU A 122 2.79 6.55 -23.91
C LEU A 122 1.36 6.56 -23.34
N LEU A 123 0.37 6.53 -24.24
CA LEU A 123 -1.06 6.60 -23.91
C LEU A 123 -1.48 5.57 -22.84
N SER A 124 -0.79 4.42 -22.79
CA SER A 124 -0.95 3.37 -21.79
C SER A 124 -0.55 3.78 -20.37
N TYR A 125 0.46 4.65 -20.20
CA TYR A 125 0.87 5.18 -18.88
C TYR A 125 -0.07 6.27 -18.40
N LEU A 126 -0.56 7.14 -19.30
CA LEU A 126 -1.57 8.13 -18.97
C LEU A 126 -2.88 7.44 -18.58
N ALA A 127 -3.27 6.39 -19.30
CA ALA A 127 -4.41 5.56 -18.94
C ALA A 127 -4.21 4.89 -17.57
N ALA A 128 -3.09 4.20 -17.32
CA ALA A 128 -2.82 3.56 -16.03
C ALA A 128 -2.79 4.57 -14.86
N PHE A 129 -2.17 5.74 -15.08
CA PHE A 129 -2.15 6.85 -14.12
C PHE A 129 -3.56 7.41 -13.87
N LEU A 130 -4.37 7.62 -14.91
CA LEU A 130 -5.76 8.05 -14.79
C LEU A 130 -6.62 7.02 -14.09
N THR A 131 -6.48 5.72 -14.36
CA THR A 131 -7.24 4.67 -13.66
C THR A 131 -6.85 4.63 -12.18
N LEU A 132 -5.55 4.67 -11.87
CA LEU A 132 -5.03 4.77 -10.50
C LEU A 132 -5.47 6.06 -9.79
N ALA A 133 -5.44 7.19 -10.50
CA ALA A 133 -5.89 8.48 -9.99
C ALA A 133 -7.40 8.51 -9.77
N THR A 134 -8.19 7.85 -10.62
CA THR A 134 -9.66 7.75 -10.48
C THR A 134 -10.04 6.84 -9.33
N ILE A 135 -9.37 5.68 -9.19
CA ILE A 135 -9.51 4.80 -8.02
C ILE A 135 -9.05 5.54 -6.76
N GLY A 136 -7.95 6.28 -6.83
CA GLY A 136 -7.41 7.12 -5.76
C GLY A 136 -8.33 8.29 -5.37
N LEU A 137 -9.00 8.93 -6.34
CA LEU A 137 -9.97 10.01 -6.14
C LEU A 137 -11.25 9.49 -5.50
N PHE A 138 -11.78 8.38 -6.01
CA PHE A 138 -12.92 7.68 -5.39
C PHE A 138 -12.58 7.24 -3.96
N TYR A 139 -11.34 6.83 -3.73
CA TYR A 139 -10.78 6.46 -2.43
C TYR A 139 -10.68 7.66 -1.47
N VAL A 140 -10.16 8.82 -1.89
CA VAL A 140 -10.11 10.04 -1.07
C VAL A 140 -11.51 10.58 -0.79
N ALA A 141 -12.40 10.54 -1.79
CA ALA A 141 -13.80 10.94 -1.64
C ALA A 141 -14.53 10.08 -0.58
N ARG A 142 -14.24 8.78 -0.49
CA ARG A 142 -14.77 7.89 0.56
C ARG A 142 -14.08 8.00 1.93
N THR A 143 -12.95 8.72 2.06
CA THR A 143 -12.34 9.02 3.39
C THR A 143 -12.92 10.25 4.06
N GLY A 144 -13.65 11.09 3.31
CA GLY A 144 -14.50 12.12 3.86
C GLY A 144 -15.90 11.57 4.07
N ASN A 145 -16.59 12.08 5.08
CA ASN A 145 -18.03 11.87 5.26
C ASN A 145 -18.79 12.63 4.16
N VAL A 146 -18.61 12.23 2.90
CA VAL A 146 -19.23 12.88 1.73
C VAL A 146 -20.59 12.20 1.53
N PRO A 147 -21.70 12.92 1.76
CA PRO A 147 -23.04 12.36 1.53
C PRO A 147 -23.20 12.09 0.03
N GLY A 148 -23.69 10.90 -0.34
CA GLY A 148 -24.13 10.63 -1.72
C GLY A 148 -23.45 9.48 -2.47
N VAL A 149 -22.49 8.76 -1.88
CA VAL A 149 -21.99 7.51 -2.48
C VAL A 149 -22.70 6.32 -1.82
N PRO A 150 -23.57 5.58 -2.54
CA PRO A 150 -24.31 4.47 -1.95
C PRO A 150 -23.35 3.39 -1.42
N VAL A 151 -23.54 3.02 -0.15
CA VAL A 151 -22.82 1.89 0.46
C VAL A 151 -23.54 0.62 0.01
N LEU A 152 -22.81 -0.32 -0.60
CA LEU A 152 -23.39 -1.57 -1.06
C LEU A 152 -23.91 -2.36 0.16
N ALA A 153 -25.12 -2.92 0.12
CA ALA A 153 -25.67 -3.68 1.27
C ALA A 153 -24.77 -4.86 1.71
N LEU A 154 -24.00 -5.43 0.78
CA LEU A 154 -22.98 -6.44 1.05
C LEU A 154 -21.78 -5.89 1.84
N GLU A 155 -21.39 -4.63 1.61
CA GLU A 155 -20.31 -3.96 2.34
C GLU A 155 -20.70 -3.75 3.81
N LEU A 156 -21.98 -3.44 4.08
CA LEU A 156 -22.52 -3.29 5.44
C LEU A 156 -22.54 -4.63 6.19
N ARG A 157 -23.04 -5.70 5.56
CA ARG A 157 -23.07 -7.05 6.18
C ARG A 157 -21.67 -7.62 6.45
N LEU A 158 -20.72 -7.41 5.53
CA LEU A 158 -19.33 -7.83 5.75
C LEU A 158 -18.68 -7.00 6.87
N ARG A 159 -19.04 -5.73 7.03
CA ARG A 159 -18.57 -4.90 8.16
C ARG A 159 -19.10 -5.41 9.50
N GLU A 160 -20.37 -5.78 9.57
CA GLU A 160 -21.00 -6.34 10.78
C GLU A 160 -20.38 -7.68 11.15
N LEU A 161 -20.19 -8.57 10.17
CA LEU A 161 -19.51 -9.85 10.38
C LEU A 161 -18.08 -9.66 10.89
N LEU A 162 -17.31 -8.77 10.27
CA LEU A 162 -15.93 -8.49 10.69
C LEU A 162 -15.86 -7.82 12.06
N GLU A 163 -16.86 -7.04 12.47
CA GLU A 163 -16.94 -6.51 13.83
C GLU A 163 -17.30 -7.60 14.85
N SER A 164 -18.22 -8.50 14.52
CA SER A 164 -18.58 -9.61 15.41
C SER A 164 -17.45 -10.62 15.61
N LEU A 165 -16.60 -10.81 14.59
CA LEU A 165 -15.50 -11.78 14.62
C LEU A 165 -14.19 -11.18 15.14
N LEU A 166 -13.99 -9.86 15.01
CA LEU A 166 -12.73 -9.19 15.37
C LEU A 166 -12.98 -8.03 16.31
N VAL A 167 -12.31 -8.08 17.48
CA VAL A 167 -12.34 -7.04 18.54
C VAL A 167 -12.17 -5.62 17.98
N VAL A 168 -11.39 -5.47 16.90
CA VAL A 168 -11.27 -4.20 16.16
C VAL A 168 -11.39 -4.46 14.66
N ARG A 169 -12.39 -3.81 14.05
CA ARG A 169 -12.65 -3.87 12.60
C ARG A 169 -11.39 -3.54 11.79
N PRO A 170 -10.92 -4.43 10.88
CA PRO A 170 -9.89 -4.10 9.91
C PRO A 170 -10.41 -3.07 8.90
N ARG A 171 -9.51 -2.25 8.34
CA ARG A 171 -9.91 -1.33 7.28
C ARG A 171 -10.24 -2.11 6.02
N PHE A 172 -11.49 -2.01 5.58
CA PHE A 172 -12.04 -2.74 4.41
C PHE A 172 -11.15 -2.63 3.15
N LYS A 173 -10.53 -1.47 2.98
CA LYS A 173 -9.62 -1.13 1.87
C LYS A 173 -8.24 -1.81 1.94
N GLU A 174 -7.76 -2.12 3.14
CA GLU A 174 -6.46 -2.77 3.34
C GLU A 174 -6.56 -4.26 3.02
N PHE A 175 -7.59 -4.94 3.53
CA PHE A 175 -7.74 -6.38 3.33
C PHE A 175 -8.16 -6.75 1.90
N LEU A 176 -9.06 -5.99 1.27
CA LEU A 176 -9.66 -6.43 0.01
C LEU A 176 -8.84 -6.07 -1.21
N PHE A 177 -8.12 -4.94 -1.16
CA PHE A 177 -7.43 -4.38 -2.32
C PHE A 177 -5.94 -4.21 -2.10
N ALA A 178 -5.52 -3.55 -1.02
CA ALA A 178 -4.13 -3.17 -0.87
C ALA A 178 -3.19 -4.36 -0.60
N TYR A 179 -3.42 -5.17 0.44
CA TYR A 179 -2.56 -6.34 0.72
C TYR A 179 -2.62 -7.42 -0.37
N PRO A 180 -3.79 -7.75 -0.95
CA PRO A 180 -3.85 -8.68 -2.08
C PRO A 180 -3.08 -8.18 -3.30
N ALA A 181 -3.23 -6.89 -3.66
CA ALA A 181 -2.48 -6.31 -4.76
C ALA A 181 -0.97 -6.25 -4.47
N ALA A 182 -0.57 -5.94 -3.23
CA ALA A 182 0.83 -5.99 -2.81
C ALA A 182 1.42 -7.39 -3.01
N LEU A 183 0.71 -8.44 -2.57
CA LEU A 183 1.18 -9.81 -2.72
C LEU A 183 1.32 -10.22 -4.19
N LEU A 184 0.29 -9.97 -5.00
CA LEU A 184 0.31 -10.30 -6.43
C LEU A 184 1.39 -9.53 -7.18
N GLY A 185 1.49 -8.21 -6.95
CA GLY A 185 2.47 -7.35 -7.59
C GLY A 185 3.91 -7.76 -7.25
N LEU A 186 4.18 -8.04 -5.97
CA LEU A 186 5.49 -8.49 -5.52
C LEU A 186 5.84 -9.89 -6.04
N ALA A 187 4.86 -10.81 -6.09
CA ALA A 187 5.10 -12.16 -6.61
C ALA A 187 5.39 -12.16 -8.11
N LEU A 188 4.65 -11.36 -8.89
CA LEU A 188 4.93 -11.17 -10.32
C LEU A 188 6.28 -10.52 -10.56
N LEU A 189 6.66 -9.54 -9.73
CA LEU A 189 7.96 -8.90 -9.78
C LEU A 189 9.09 -9.88 -9.45
N ALA A 190 8.87 -10.77 -8.48
CA ALA A 190 9.80 -11.84 -8.12
C ALA A 190 9.99 -12.87 -9.22
N LYS A 191 8.94 -13.12 -10.02
CA LYS A 191 9.02 -13.93 -11.26
C LYS A 191 9.63 -13.18 -12.44
N GLY A 192 10.02 -11.92 -12.27
CA GLY A 192 10.66 -11.10 -13.29
C GLY A 192 9.70 -10.35 -14.23
N SER A 193 8.38 -10.45 -14.01
CA SER A 193 7.38 -9.75 -14.83
C SER A 193 7.39 -8.25 -14.54
N ARG A 194 7.84 -7.45 -15.50
CA ARG A 194 7.92 -5.98 -15.41
C ARG A 194 6.88 -5.31 -16.31
N SER A 195 5.62 -5.70 -16.13
CA SER A 195 4.50 -5.20 -16.92
C SER A 195 3.83 -3.97 -16.29
N VAL A 196 2.95 -3.31 -17.05
CA VAL A 196 2.12 -2.19 -16.54
C VAL A 196 1.23 -2.69 -15.40
N ILE A 197 0.73 -3.92 -15.53
CA ILE A 197 -0.09 -4.59 -14.51
C ILE A 197 0.72 -4.83 -13.24
N THR A 198 1.95 -5.34 -13.33
CA THR A 198 2.82 -5.53 -12.15
C THR A 198 3.06 -4.20 -11.42
N THR A 199 3.38 -3.15 -12.17
CA THR A 199 3.62 -1.82 -11.61
C THR A 199 2.36 -1.26 -10.95
N ALA A 200 1.20 -1.41 -11.59
CA ALA A 200 -0.08 -0.99 -11.01
C ALA A 200 -0.40 -1.72 -9.71
N LEU A 201 -0.18 -3.05 -9.66
CA LEU A 201 -0.39 -3.85 -8.45
C LEU A 201 0.53 -3.43 -7.29
N VAL A 202 1.81 -3.15 -7.55
CA VAL A 202 2.74 -2.65 -6.53
C VAL A 202 2.32 -1.27 -6.02
N VAL A 203 1.90 -0.37 -6.91
CA VAL A 203 1.39 0.96 -6.52
C VAL A 203 0.12 0.85 -5.68
N ILE A 204 -0.87 0.04 -6.09
CA ILE A 204 -2.08 -0.21 -5.29
C ILE A 204 -1.70 -0.83 -3.95
N GLY A 205 -0.73 -1.75 -3.94
CA GLY A 205 -0.19 -2.35 -2.73
C GLY A 205 0.42 -1.36 -1.75
N SER A 206 1.02 -0.28 -2.26
CA SER A 206 1.59 0.80 -1.43
C SER A 206 0.54 1.61 -0.64
N ILE A 207 -0.75 1.46 -0.97
CA ILE A 207 -1.84 2.04 -0.18
C ILE A 207 -1.89 1.43 1.24
N ALA A 208 -1.48 0.17 1.42
CA ALA A 208 -1.47 -0.48 2.73
C ALA A 208 -0.54 0.23 3.75
N PRO A 209 0.77 0.41 3.47
CA PRO A 209 1.67 1.13 4.38
C PRO A 209 1.28 2.60 4.58
N VAL A 210 0.76 3.28 3.55
CA VAL A 210 0.28 4.68 3.67
C VAL A 210 -0.96 4.77 4.57
N SER A 211 -1.93 3.88 4.37
CA SER A 211 -3.13 3.82 5.19
C SER A 211 -2.84 3.44 6.64
N MET A 212 -1.90 2.52 6.84
CA MET A 212 -1.41 2.13 8.15
C MET A 212 -0.78 3.32 8.87
N ALA A 213 0.19 4.01 8.25
CA ALA A 213 0.81 5.22 8.82
C ALA A 213 -0.23 6.27 9.20
N ASN A 214 -1.29 6.43 8.40
CA ASN A 214 -2.39 7.31 8.73
C ASN A 214 -3.25 6.86 9.91
N THR A 215 -3.45 5.54 10.10
CA THR A 215 -4.07 5.02 11.33
C THR A 215 -3.28 5.50 12.54
N PHE A 216 -1.95 5.55 12.43
CA PHE A 216 -1.08 5.99 13.51
C PHE A 216 -1.07 7.50 13.79
N MET A 217 -1.77 8.30 13.00
CA MET A 217 -1.86 9.74 13.27
C MET A 217 -3.13 10.12 14.04
N HIS A 218 -4.18 9.29 14.05
CA HIS A 218 -5.46 9.67 14.66
C HIS A 218 -5.60 9.24 16.12
N PHE A 219 -4.49 9.13 16.84
CA PHE A 219 -4.52 8.75 18.25
C PHE A 219 -4.90 9.93 19.12
N THR A 220 -5.95 9.73 19.89
CA THR A 220 -6.35 10.65 20.96
C THR A 220 -6.26 9.98 22.33
N THR A 221 -6.14 8.65 22.42
CA THR A 221 -6.08 7.92 23.70
C THR A 221 -5.12 6.73 23.67
N PRO A 222 -4.58 6.27 24.82
CA PRO A 222 -3.77 5.05 24.91
C PRO A 222 -4.51 3.81 24.40
N THR A 223 -5.82 3.71 24.62
CA THR A 223 -6.68 2.65 24.09
C THR A 223 -6.77 2.69 22.55
N ALA A 224 -6.68 3.89 21.95
CA ALA A 224 -6.67 4.03 20.50
C ALA A 224 -5.38 3.47 19.85
N PHE A 225 -4.23 3.52 20.54
CA PHE A 225 -2.98 2.94 20.05
C PHE A 225 -3.07 1.42 19.86
N TYR A 226 -3.52 0.70 20.90
CA TYR A 226 -3.79 -0.73 20.79
C TYR A 226 -4.81 -1.04 19.70
N SER A 227 -5.87 -0.22 19.58
CA SER A 227 -6.87 -0.40 18.53
C SER A 227 -6.30 -0.26 17.11
N ALA A 228 -5.34 0.64 16.88
CA ALA A 228 -4.70 0.78 15.57
C ALA A 228 -3.75 -0.35 15.23
N LEU A 229 -3.02 -0.88 16.23
CA LEU A 229 -2.18 -2.06 16.04
C LEU A 229 -3.05 -3.26 15.68
N PHE A 230 -4.10 -3.54 16.45
CA PHE A 230 -5.02 -4.64 16.15
C PHE A 230 -5.72 -4.47 14.80
N ARG A 231 -6.15 -3.26 14.46
CA ARG A 231 -6.74 -2.96 13.15
C ARG A 231 -5.77 -3.22 12.00
N SER A 232 -4.52 -2.78 12.13
CA SER A 232 -3.50 -2.94 11.08
C SER A 232 -3.06 -4.40 10.96
N PHE A 233 -2.91 -5.10 12.08
CA PHE A 233 -2.64 -6.54 12.10
C PHE A 233 -3.79 -7.32 11.46
N ASN A 234 -5.03 -6.99 11.83
CA ASN A 234 -6.22 -7.61 11.24
C ASN A 234 -6.29 -7.37 9.74
N GLY A 235 -5.97 -6.16 9.27
CA GLY A 235 -5.89 -5.85 7.85
C GLY A 235 -4.82 -6.67 7.13
N LEU A 236 -3.65 -6.84 7.75
CA LEU A 236 -2.53 -7.61 7.20
C LEU A 236 -2.89 -9.07 6.98
N TRP A 237 -3.30 -9.81 8.03
CA TRP A 237 -3.49 -11.25 7.89
C TRP A 237 -4.70 -11.58 7.01
N THR A 238 -5.80 -10.84 7.12
CA THR A 238 -6.98 -11.03 6.27
C THR A 238 -6.66 -10.72 4.81
N GLY A 239 -5.90 -9.65 4.55
CA GLY A 239 -5.52 -9.28 3.19
C GLY A 239 -4.48 -10.21 2.56
N VAL A 240 -3.54 -10.73 3.36
CA VAL A 240 -2.63 -11.79 2.90
C VAL A 240 -3.42 -13.07 2.58
N ALA A 241 -4.39 -13.47 3.39
CA ALA A 241 -5.23 -14.63 3.11
C ALA A 241 -5.99 -14.50 1.78
N VAL A 242 -6.63 -13.34 1.53
CA VAL A 242 -7.28 -13.06 0.25
C VAL A 242 -6.26 -13.05 -0.89
N GLY A 243 -5.10 -12.42 -0.69
CA GLY A 243 -4.02 -12.42 -1.68
C GLY A 243 -3.55 -13.83 -2.05
N LEU A 244 -3.44 -14.74 -1.09
CA LEU A 244 -3.03 -16.13 -1.31
C LEU A 244 -4.05 -16.88 -2.15
N ILE A 245 -5.34 -16.68 -1.90
CA ILE A 245 -6.43 -17.26 -2.71
C ILE A 245 -6.32 -16.76 -4.15
N LEU A 246 -6.16 -15.45 -4.36
CA LEU A 246 -6.02 -14.86 -5.70
C LEU A 246 -4.75 -15.34 -6.41
N TYR A 247 -3.63 -15.47 -5.71
CA TYR A 247 -2.38 -15.97 -6.27
C TYR A 247 -2.49 -17.45 -6.67
N GLY A 248 -3.13 -18.26 -5.84
CA GLY A 248 -3.44 -19.66 -6.17
C GLY A 248 -4.33 -19.76 -7.42
N ALA A 249 -5.38 -18.95 -7.49
CA ALA A 249 -6.25 -18.88 -8.66
C ALA A 249 -5.48 -18.45 -9.93
N LEU A 250 -4.57 -17.47 -9.81
CA LEU A 250 -3.72 -17.03 -10.92
C LEU A 250 -2.82 -18.16 -11.43
N ILE A 251 -2.15 -18.90 -10.52
CA ILE A 251 -1.30 -20.04 -10.90
C ILE A 251 -2.11 -21.13 -11.60
N LEU A 252 -3.28 -21.47 -11.06
CA LEU A 252 -4.17 -22.47 -11.67
C LEU A 252 -4.55 -22.04 -13.09
N LEU A 253 -4.98 -20.78 -13.24
CA LEU A 253 -5.39 -20.23 -14.53
C LEU A 253 -4.25 -20.23 -15.56
N THR A 254 -3.03 -19.87 -15.15
CA THR A 254 -1.86 -19.93 -16.05
C THR A 254 -1.53 -21.37 -16.45
N ARG A 255 -1.62 -22.33 -15.53
CA ARG A 255 -1.39 -23.76 -15.84
C ARG A 255 -2.44 -24.33 -16.78
N PHE A 256 -3.71 -23.98 -16.57
CA PHE A 256 -4.80 -24.37 -17.48
C PHE A 256 -4.59 -23.82 -18.90
N TRP A 257 -4.13 -22.57 -19.00
CA TRP A 257 -3.90 -21.93 -20.29
C TRP A 257 -2.69 -22.52 -21.03
N GLU A 258 -1.58 -22.75 -20.35
CA GLU A 258 -0.40 -23.42 -20.91
C GLU A 258 -0.71 -24.84 -21.38
N ASN A 259 -1.53 -25.59 -20.64
CA ASN A 259 -1.96 -26.92 -21.04
C ASN A 259 -2.83 -26.91 -22.29
N LYS A 260 -3.74 -25.92 -22.45
CA LYS A 260 -4.53 -25.79 -23.68
C LYS A 260 -3.68 -25.48 -24.91
N VAL A 261 -2.70 -24.60 -24.78
CA VAL A 261 -1.81 -24.20 -25.88
C VAL A 261 -0.90 -25.36 -26.33
N LYS A 262 -0.57 -26.30 -25.46
CA LYS A 262 0.21 -27.50 -25.82
C LYS A 262 -0.61 -28.60 -26.52
N ILE A 263 -1.94 -28.54 -26.43
CA ILE A 263 -2.85 -29.54 -27.00
C ILE A 263 -3.38 -29.11 -28.38
N SER A 264 -3.31 -27.82 -28.71
CA SER A 264 -3.62 -27.25 -30.04
C SER A 264 -2.39 -27.21 -30.94
#